data_AF-A0A7X3YV40-F1
#
_entry.id   AF-A0A7X3YV40-F1
#
_cell.length_a   1.000
_cell.length_b   1.000
_cell.length_c   1.000
_cell.angle_alpha   90.00
_cell.angle_beta   90.00
_cell.angle_gamma   90.00
#
_symmetry.space_group_name_H-M   'P 1'
#
loop_
_entity.id
_entity.type
_entity.pdbx_description
1 polymer ?
#
loop_
_entity_poly.entity_id
_entity_poly.type
_entity_poly.pdbx_seq_one_letter_code
_entity_poly.pdbx_strand_id
1 'polypeptide(L)' 'MSVQQRQGLLAKLAKEFVRLPGIGQKTSQRLAFHMMKINKDEALRLADAIRDVKEFVVFCEQCRNIAES' A
#
# COMPACT_ATOMS: atom_id res chain seq x y z
N MET A 1 27.59 15.74 2.52
CA MET A 1 27.11 15.27 3.84
C MET A 1 25.71 14.70 3.68
N SER A 2 25.62 13.38 3.85
CA SER A 2 24.48 12.50 3.59
C SER A 2 23.26 12.79 4.47
N VAL A 3 22.22 13.40 3.90
CA VAL A 3 20.90 13.55 4.55
C VAL A 3 19.99 12.34 4.29
N GLN A 4 20.47 11.31 3.57
CA GLN A 4 19.62 10.29 2.97
C GLN A 4 19.19 9.10 3.86
N GLN A 5 19.57 9.03 5.14
CA GLN A 5 19.39 7.80 5.94
C GLN A 5 18.63 7.90 7.27
N ARG A 6 17.90 8.98 7.54
CA ARG A 6 16.84 8.91 8.56
C ARG A 6 15.58 8.34 7.89
N GLN A 7 15.39 7.03 7.99
CA GLN A 7 14.19 6.37 7.46
C GLN A 7 12.94 6.85 8.23
N GLY A 8 12.31 7.91 7.73
CA GLY A 8 11.02 8.37 8.24
C GLY A 8 9.89 7.41 7.84
N LEU A 9 8.79 7.44 8.59
CA LEU A 9 7.59 6.63 8.31
C LEU A 9 7.09 6.82 6.86
N LEU A 10 7.20 8.05 6.34
CA LEU A 10 6.87 8.38 4.95
C LEU A 10 7.77 7.69 3.92
N ALA A 11 9.06 7.60 4.19
CA ALA A 11 10.02 6.93 3.31
C ALA A 11 9.78 5.42 3.27
N LYS A 12 9.41 4.83 4.41
CA LYS A 12 8.99 3.43 4.49
C LYS A 12 7.74 3.17 3.64
N LEU A 13 6.72 4.02 3.77
CA LEU A 13 5.49 3.90 2.99
C LEU A 13 5.75 4.05 1.48
N ALA A 14 6.53 5.05 1.08
CA ALA A 14 6.94 5.22 -0.31
C ALA A 14 7.69 3.99 -0.84
N LYS A 15 8.59 3.40 -0.05
CA LYS A 15 9.32 2.19 -0.46
C LYS A 15 8.38 1.02 -0.75
N GLU A 16 7.34 0.81 0.07
CA GLU A 16 6.36 -0.24 -0.23
C GLU A 16 5.53 0.07 -1.48
N PHE A 17 5.13 1.32 -1.71
CA PHE A 17 4.43 1.70 -2.94
C PHE A 17 5.25 1.46 -4.22
N VAL A 18 6.57 1.66 -4.19
CA VAL A 18 7.43 1.39 -5.37
C VAL A 18 7.45 -0.10 -5.76
N ARG A 19 7.17 -1.01 -4.82
CA ARG A 19 7.17 -2.45 -5.10
C ARG A 19 5.93 -2.91 -5.86
N LEU A 20 4.92 -2.06 -5.98
CA LEU A 20 3.70 -2.36 -6.71
C LEU A 20 3.94 -2.22 -8.22
N PRO A 21 3.40 -3.14 -9.05
CA PRO A 21 3.54 -3.05 -10.49
C PRO A 21 2.94 -1.74 -11.00
N GLY A 22 3.70 -1.01 -11.85
CA GLY A 22 3.25 0.26 -12.42
C GLY A 22 3.48 1.51 -11.56
N ILE A 23 4.05 1.39 -10.35
CA ILE A 23 4.33 2.55 -9.49
C ILE A 23 5.84 2.84 -9.44
N GLY A 24 6.26 3.89 -10.14
CA GLY A 24 7.63 4.40 -10.08
C GLY A 24 7.91 5.30 -8.87
N GLN A 25 9.20 5.61 -8.63
CA GLN A 25 9.67 6.45 -7.51
C GLN A 25 8.90 7.77 -7.34
N LYS A 26 8.69 8.52 -8.43
CA LYS A 26 7.96 9.80 -8.38
C LYS A 26 6.50 9.63 -7.97
N THR A 27 5.83 8.60 -8.50
CA THR A 27 4.43 8.32 -8.17
C THR A 27 4.28 7.83 -6.74
N SER A 28 5.16 6.93 -6.30
CA SER A 28 5.18 6.46 -4.91
C SER A 28 5.34 7.60 -3.91
N GLN A 29 6.28 8.53 -4.13
CA GLN A 29 6.44 9.69 -3.26
C GLN A 29 5.16 10.52 -3.22
N ARG A 30 4.55 10.79 -4.38
CA ARG A 30 3.27 11.53 -4.46
C ARG A 30 2.16 10.85 -3.67
N LEU A 31 2.05 9.53 -3.76
CA LEU A 31 1.07 8.74 -2.99
C LEU A 31 1.34 8.80 -1.49
N ALA A 32 2.61 8.66 -1.07
CA ALA A 32 2.98 8.78 0.33
C ALA A 32 2.64 10.17 0.89
N PHE A 33 2.92 11.25 0.14
CA PHE A 33 2.51 12.61 0.53
C PHE A 33 1.00 12.79 0.56
N HIS A 34 0.26 12.14 -0.34
CA HIS A 34 -1.21 12.16 -0.32
C HIS A 34 -1.78 11.54 0.96
N MET A 35 -1.17 10.44 1.45
CA MET A 35 -1.58 9.81 2.72
C MET A 35 -1.43 10.72 3.95
N MET A 36 -0.57 11.75 3.89
CA MET A 36 -0.49 12.76 4.96
C MET A 36 -1.57 13.85 4.86
N LYS A 37 -2.19 14.02 3.69
CA LYS A 37 -3.21 15.07 3.45
C LYS A 37 -4.62 14.60 3.75
N ILE A 38 -4.87 13.31 3.58
CA ILE A 38 -6.16 12.70 3.90
C ILE A 38 -6.33 12.53 5.42
N ASN A 39 -7.56 12.32 5.86
CA ASN A 39 -7.83 12.05 7.27
C ASN A 39 -7.37 10.62 7.65
N LYS A 40 -7.23 10.39 8.96
CA LYS A 40 -6.80 9.11 9.52
C LYS A 40 -7.70 7.95 9.09
N ASP A 41 -9.02 8.15 9.10
CA ASP A 41 -9.98 7.09 8.80
C ASP A 41 -9.87 6.62 7.35
N GLU A 42 -9.64 7.54 6.40
CA GLU A 42 -9.43 7.21 5.01
C GLU A 42 -8.14 6.43 4.77
N ALA A 43 -7.05 6.83 5.44
CA ALA A 43 -5.79 6.09 5.38
C ALA A 43 -5.91 4.67 5.97
N LEU A 44 -6.64 4.53 7.08
CA LEU A 44 -6.87 3.23 7.71
C LEU A 44 -7.80 2.34 6.88
N ARG A 45 -8.86 2.89 6.28
CA ARG A 45 -9.72 2.13 5.35
C ARG A 45 -8.94 1.50 4.21
N LEU A 46 -7.97 2.22 3.63
CA LEU A 46 -7.11 1.66 2.59
C LEU A 46 -6.22 0.54 3.13
N ALA A 47 -5.64 0.71 4.32
CA ALA A 47 -4.82 -0.32 4.95
C ALA A 47 -5.62 -1.58 5.27
N ASP A 48 -6.86 -1.42 5.75
CA ASP A 48 -7.77 -2.51 6.03
C ASP A 48 -8.18 -3.24 4.75
N ALA A 49 -8.54 -2.52 3.68
CA ALA A 49 -8.85 -3.17 2.39
C ALA A 49 -7.69 -4.01 1.84
N ILE A 50 -6.44 -3.55 2.00
CA ILE A 50 -5.25 -4.33 1.61
C ILE A 50 -5.12 -5.59 2.48
N ARG A 51 -5.35 -5.46 3.79
CA ARG A 51 -5.30 -6.59 4.72
C ARG A 51 -6.40 -7.61 4.41
N ASP A 52 -7.62 -7.15 4.21
CA ASP A 52 -8.79 -7.98 3.97
C ASP A 52 -8.64 -8.79 2.68
N VAL A 53 -8.12 -8.19 1.60
CA VAL A 53 -7.79 -8.95 0.38
C VAL A 53 -6.74 -10.02 0.64
N LYS A 54 -5.75 -9.74 1.50
CA LYS A 54 -4.71 -10.72 1.80
C LYS A 54 -5.20 -11.86 2.70
N GLU A 55 -6.19 -11.60 3.55
CA GLU A 55 -6.73 -12.55 4.54
C GLU A 55 -7.92 -13.35 4.00
N PHE A 56 -8.85 -12.72 3.29
CA PHE A 56 -10.14 -13.33 2.93
C PHE A 56 -10.28 -13.69 1.45
N VAL A 57 -9.47 -13.10 0.56
CA VAL A 57 -9.56 -13.43 -0.87
C VAL A 57 -8.80 -14.73 -1.13
N VAL A 58 -9.57 -15.76 -1.46
CA VAL A 58 -9.08 -17.09 -1.81
C VAL A 58 -9.44 -17.41 -3.26
N PHE A 59 -8.67 -18.30 -3.88
CA PHE A 59 -9.07 -18.85 -5.16
C PHE A 59 -10.02 -20.01 -4.90
N CYS A 60 -11.18 -20.01 -5.57
CA CYS A 60 -12.10 -21.12 -5.50
C CYS A 60 -11.41 -22.41 -5.98
N GLU A 61 -11.47 -23.48 -5.19
CA GLU A 61 -10.83 -24.75 -5.53
C GLU A 61 -11.46 -25.43 -6.76
N GLN A 62 -12.73 -25.13 -7.07
CA GLN A 62 -13.47 -25.73 -8.17
C GLN A 62 -13.28 -25.01 -9.50
N CYS A 63 -13.40 -23.67 -9.51
CA CYS A 63 -13.37 -22.88 -10.75
C CYS A 63 -12.14 -21.96 -10.88
N ARG A 64 -11.30 -21.86 -9.84
CA ARG A 64 -10.15 -20.95 -9.75
C ARG A 64 -10.51 -19.47 -9.94
N ASN A 65 -11.79 -19.13 -9.82
CA ASN A 65 -12.22 -17.74 -9.78
C ASN A 65 -11.95 -17.12 -8.40
N ILE A 66 -11.93 -15.79 -8.33
CA ILE A 66 -11.79 -15.06 -7.07
C ILE A 66 -13.03 -15.31 -6.21
N ALA A 67 -12.83 -15.80 -4.99
CA ALA A 67 -13.87 -16.01 -4.00
C ALA A 67 -13.47 -15.34 -2.68
N GLU A 68 -14.46 -15.01 -1.87
CA GLU A 68 -14.27 -14.47 -0.52
C GLU A 68 -14.63 -15.60 0.46
N SER A 69 -13.78 -15.82 1.47
CA SER A 69 -13.99 -16.84 2.50
C SER A 69 -14.88 -16.37 3.64
#